data_AF-A0A1B6IME7-F1
#
_entry.id   AF-A0A1B6IME7-F1
#
_cell.length_a   1.000
_cell.length_b   1.000
_cell.length_c   1.000
_cell.angle_alpha   90.00
_cell.angle_beta   90.00
_cell.angle_gamma   90.00
#
_symmetry.space_group_name_H-M   'P 1'
#
loop_
_entity.id
_entity.type
_entity.pdbx_description
1 polymer ?
#
loop_
_entity_poly.entity_id
_entity_poly.type
_entity_poly.pdbx_seq_one_letter_code
_entity_poly.pdbx_strand_id
1 'polypeptide(L)'
;VTERGGRVHTSTVSVAVLPQPSDIEVNLKETDLKIETKRASGAGGQHVNTTDSAVRITHIPTGIVVECQSCRSQIQNKTTALKRLQAKIYERELNQMDSDIRKKRKIQIGTSARSEKIRTYNFRDDRISDHRITNNLHNLRQFLQGGEALDGLLCELRTWRHNLRIQQFISSLPP
;
A
#
# COMPACT_ATOMS: atom_id res chain seq x y z
N VAL A 1 -16.18 -20.59 22.16
CA VAL A 1 -17.10 -19.63 22.81
C VAL A 1 -16.52 -19.30 24.18
N THR A 2 -16.36 -18.02 24.53
CA THR A 2 -15.67 -17.58 25.76
C THR A 2 -16.62 -17.20 26.90
N GLU A 3 -17.94 -17.22 26.66
CA GLU A 3 -18.96 -16.71 27.57
C GLU A 3 -19.74 -17.87 28.23
N ARG A 4 -19.97 -17.80 29.55
CA ARG A 4 -20.60 -18.87 30.36
C ARG A 4 -22.05 -18.56 30.77
N GLY A 5 -22.53 -17.32 30.60
CA GLY A 5 -23.81 -16.83 31.14
C GLY A 5 -24.96 -16.73 30.14
N GLY A 6 -24.78 -17.09 28.87
CA GLY A 6 -25.80 -17.02 27.82
C GLY A 6 -26.17 -15.60 27.36
N ARG A 7 -25.39 -14.59 27.76
CA ARG A 7 -25.59 -13.19 27.36
C ARG A 7 -25.11 -13.00 25.92
N VAL A 8 -25.92 -12.32 25.10
CA VAL A 8 -25.47 -11.94 23.76
C VAL A 8 -24.60 -10.70 23.78
N HIS A 9 -23.45 -10.85 23.14
CA HIS A 9 -22.49 -9.80 22.90
C HIS A 9 -22.56 -9.33 21.45
N THR A 10 -22.36 -8.03 21.24
CA THR A 10 -22.19 -7.48 19.90
C THR A 10 -20.71 -7.19 19.66
N SER A 11 -20.12 -7.89 18.71
CA SER A 11 -18.75 -7.66 18.24
C SER A 11 -18.75 -6.92 16.90
N THR A 12 -17.68 -6.19 16.61
CA THR A 12 -17.48 -5.51 15.33
C THR A 12 -16.24 -6.10 14.64
N VAL A 13 -16.29 -6.22 13.32
CA VAL A 13 -15.18 -6.70 12.49
C VAL A 13 -15.02 -5.79 11.29
N SER A 14 -13.77 -5.49 10.93
CA SER A 14 -13.45 -4.69 9.74
C SER A 14 -12.74 -5.56 8.72
N VAL A 15 -13.12 -5.39 7.46
CA VAL A 15 -12.51 -6.10 6.32
C VAL A 15 -12.10 -5.05 5.30
N ALA A 16 -10.82 -5.05 4.93
CA ALA A 16 -10.29 -4.23 3.83
C ALA A 16 -9.87 -5.14 2.69
N VAL A 17 -10.25 -4.79 1.47
CA VAL A 17 -9.92 -5.54 0.26
C VAL A 17 -9.09 -4.64 -0.64
N LEU A 18 -7.82 -5.01 -0.82
CA LEU A 18 -6.84 -4.27 -1.60
C LEU A 18 -6.26 -5.20 -2.66
N PRO A 19 -5.97 -4.71 -3.87
CA PRO A 19 -5.25 -5.49 -4.87
C PRO A 19 -3.84 -5.81 -4.37
N GLN A 20 -3.31 -6.94 -4.84
CA GLN A 20 -1.92 -7.31 -4.58
C GLN A 20 -0.98 -6.26 -5.20
N PRO A 21 0.04 -5.77 -4.46
CA PRO A 21 1.02 -4.86 -5.02
C PRO A 21 1.91 -5.58 -6.04
N SER A 22 2.33 -4.86 -7.08
CA SER A 22 3.35 -5.31 -8.02
C SER A 22 4.74 -5.19 -7.39
N ASP A 23 5.67 -6.02 -7.85
CA ASP A 23 7.08 -5.92 -7.47
C ASP A 23 7.68 -4.60 -7.98
N ILE A 24 8.58 -4.02 -7.17
CA ILE A 24 9.25 -2.76 -7.47
C ILE A 24 10.59 -3.08 -8.13
N GLU A 25 10.70 -2.80 -9.43
CA GLU A 25 11.96 -2.91 -10.18
C GLU A 25 12.62 -1.55 -10.34
N VAL A 26 13.76 -1.36 -9.68
CA VAL A 26 14.58 -0.14 -9.82
C VAL A 26 15.62 -0.35 -10.92
N ASN A 27 15.29 0.12 -12.13
CA ASN A 27 16.20 0.15 -13.27
C ASN A 27 16.90 1.51 -13.36
N LEU A 28 18.20 1.54 -13.07
CA LEU A 28 19.04 2.73 -13.19
C LEU A 28 19.58 2.84 -14.62
N LYS A 29 19.19 3.90 -15.35
CA LYS A 29 19.79 4.26 -16.63
C LYS A 29 20.99 5.16 -16.39
N GLU A 30 22.07 4.94 -17.13
CA GLU A 30 23.29 5.77 -17.00
C GLU A 30 23.03 7.23 -17.40
N THR A 31 22.08 7.49 -18.29
CA THR A 31 21.65 8.84 -18.71
C THR A 31 21.12 9.70 -17.56
N ASP A 32 20.59 9.06 -16.52
CA ASP A 32 19.89 9.72 -15.43
C ASP A 32 20.82 9.93 -14.22
N LEU A 33 22.10 9.56 -14.36
CA LEU A 33 23.12 9.60 -13.32
C LEU A 33 24.16 10.67 -13.62
N LYS A 34 24.27 11.64 -12.71
CA LYS A 34 25.40 12.58 -12.68
C LYS A 34 26.46 12.05 -11.73
N ILE A 35 27.61 11.66 -12.27
CA ILE A 35 28.75 11.14 -11.50
C ILE A 35 29.81 12.22 -11.39
N GLU A 36 30.15 12.59 -10.15
CA GLU A 36 31.18 13.56 -9.82
C GLU A 36 32.27 12.88 -9.00
N THR A 37 33.53 13.11 -9.37
CA THR A 37 34.71 12.65 -8.62
C THR A 37 35.25 13.78 -7.76
N LYS A 38 35.55 13.50 -6.50
CA LYS A 38 36.12 14.46 -5.55
C LYS A 38 37.33 13.86 -4.83
N ARG A 39 38.15 14.71 -4.24
CA ARG A 39 39.18 14.27 -3.29
C ARG A 39 38.52 13.68 -2.05
N ALA A 40 39.04 12.56 -1.57
CA ALA A 40 38.55 11.95 -0.35
C ALA A 40 38.89 12.86 0.85
N SER A 41 37.99 12.94 1.82
CA SER A 41 38.24 13.68 3.07
C SER A 41 38.62 12.71 4.20
N GLY A 42 39.61 13.09 5.01
CA GLY A 42 39.99 12.33 6.23
C GLY A 42 41.48 12.29 6.52
N ALA A 43 41.85 11.55 7.56
CA ALA A 43 43.24 11.31 7.97
C ALA A 43 43.94 10.42 6.93
N GLY A 44 44.50 11.04 5.90
CA GLY A 44 45.24 10.36 4.85
C GLY A 44 46.53 11.09 4.53
N GLY A 45 47.59 10.32 4.24
CA GLY A 45 48.86 10.86 3.79
C GLY A 45 48.79 11.47 2.38
N GLN A 46 49.94 11.62 1.72
CA GLN A 46 50.02 12.26 0.39
C GLN A 46 49.00 11.74 -0.61
N HIS A 47 48.74 10.43 -0.65
CA HIS A 47 47.78 9.79 -1.56
C HIS A 47 46.33 10.30 -1.42
N VAL A 48 45.90 10.77 -0.24
CA VAL A 48 44.54 11.33 -0.07
C VAL A 48 44.46 12.78 -0.58
N ASN A 49 45.58 13.50 -0.56
CA ASN A 49 45.65 14.89 -1.03
C ASN A 49 45.78 15.01 -2.56
N THR A 50 46.36 14.01 -3.23
CA THR A 50 46.57 14.00 -4.69
C THR A 50 45.58 13.14 -5.47
N THR A 51 45.02 12.07 -4.91
CA THR A 51 44.17 11.12 -5.68
C THR A 51 42.67 11.39 -5.51
N ASP A 52 41.98 11.63 -6.64
CA ASP A 52 40.52 11.80 -6.71
C ASP A 52 39.79 10.45 -6.63
N SER A 53 39.73 9.87 -5.43
CA SER A 53 39.17 8.53 -5.19
C SER A 53 37.70 8.54 -4.73
N ALA A 54 37.17 9.65 -4.20
CA ALA A 54 35.81 9.71 -3.70
C ALA A 54 34.81 9.98 -4.84
N VAL A 55 33.68 9.26 -4.82
CA VAL A 55 32.65 9.34 -5.87
C VAL A 55 31.33 9.81 -5.27
N ARG A 56 30.74 10.84 -5.88
CA ARG A 56 29.39 11.31 -5.63
C ARG A 56 28.53 11.00 -6.87
N ILE A 57 27.39 10.37 -6.65
CA ILE A 57 26.41 10.05 -7.70
C ILE A 57 25.09 10.72 -7.34
N THR A 58 24.53 11.45 -8.29
CA THR A 58 23.23 12.10 -8.19
C THR A 58 22.28 11.49 -9.20
N HIS A 59 21.13 11.00 -8.76
CA HIS A 59 20.06 10.58 -9.65
C HIS A 59 19.17 11.77 -9.98
N ILE A 60 19.28 12.27 -11.20
CA ILE A 60 18.65 13.52 -11.68
C ILE A 60 17.13 13.54 -11.43
N PRO A 61 16.33 12.51 -11.81
CA PRO A 61 14.88 12.60 -11.69
C PRO A 61 14.38 12.52 -10.25
N THR A 62 15.07 11.79 -9.37
CA THR A 62 14.65 11.68 -7.95
C THR A 62 15.29 12.74 -7.04
N GLY A 63 16.38 13.37 -7.49
CA GLY A 63 17.21 14.28 -6.69
C GLY A 63 18.04 13.60 -5.60
N ILE A 64 18.08 12.26 -5.53
CA ILE A 64 18.82 11.54 -4.48
C ILE A 64 20.31 11.58 -4.78
N VAL A 65 21.08 12.04 -3.79
CA VAL A 65 22.53 12.08 -3.83
C VAL A 65 23.11 11.02 -2.89
N VAL A 66 24.10 10.28 -3.39
CA VAL A 66 24.87 9.31 -2.61
C VAL A 66 26.34 9.55 -2.84
N GLU A 67 27.12 9.50 -1.77
CA GLU A 67 28.57 9.58 -1.85
C GLU A 67 29.23 8.38 -1.16
N CYS A 68 30.38 7.96 -1.71
CA CYS A 68 31.17 6.87 -1.20
C CYS A 68 32.67 7.21 -1.29
N GLN A 69 33.37 7.04 -0.17
CA GLN A 69 34.82 7.24 -0.04
C GLN A 69 35.48 6.17 0.84
N SER A 70 34.83 5.01 1.01
CA SER A 70 35.28 3.96 1.93
C SER A 70 36.54 3.23 1.44
N CYS A 71 36.71 3.11 0.13
CA CYS A 71 37.84 2.40 -0.48
C CYS A 71 38.84 3.38 -1.10
N ARG A 72 40.09 2.94 -1.27
CA ARG A 72 41.13 3.71 -1.98
C ARG A 72 40.91 3.78 -3.50
N SER A 73 40.18 2.82 -4.07
CA SER A 73 39.90 2.73 -5.50
C SER A 73 38.59 3.43 -5.89
N GLN A 74 38.65 4.30 -6.89
CA GLN A 74 37.49 5.00 -7.45
C GLN A 74 36.42 4.02 -7.98
N ILE A 75 36.83 2.94 -8.66
CA ILE A 75 35.91 1.97 -9.25
C ILE A 75 35.10 1.27 -8.16
N GLN A 76 35.76 0.87 -7.07
CA GLN A 76 35.08 0.25 -5.92
C GLN A 76 34.13 1.23 -5.22
N ASN A 77 34.51 2.51 -5.13
CA ASN A 77 33.63 3.54 -4.58
C ASN A 77 32.42 3.78 -5.49
N LYS A 78 32.60 3.80 -6.83
CA LYS A 78 31.51 3.93 -7.81
C LYS A 78 30.52 2.77 -7.70
N THR A 79 30.99 1.52 -7.70
CA THR A 79 30.08 0.35 -7.60
C THR A 79 29.31 0.33 -6.29
N THR A 80 29.97 0.67 -5.18
CA THR A 80 29.32 0.77 -3.86
C THR A 80 28.31 1.91 -3.82
N ALA A 81 28.64 3.07 -4.40
CA ALA A 81 27.74 4.21 -4.49
C ALA A 81 26.49 3.89 -5.34
N LEU A 82 26.64 3.18 -6.47
CA LEU A 82 25.53 2.73 -7.30
C LEU A 82 24.59 1.78 -6.54
N LYS A 83 25.14 0.78 -5.83
CA LYS A 83 24.34 -0.13 -4.99
C LYS A 83 23.56 0.62 -3.90
N ARG A 84 24.21 1.58 -3.22
CA ARG A 84 23.56 2.42 -2.21
C ARG A 84 22.49 3.32 -2.81
N LEU A 85 22.72 3.87 -4.00
CA LEU A 85 21.74 4.69 -4.72
C LEU A 85 20.51 3.87 -5.09
N GLN A 86 20.71 2.67 -5.65
CA GLN A 86 19.62 1.74 -5.97
C GLN A 86 18.80 1.39 -4.72
N ALA A 87 19.47 1.05 -3.61
CA ALA A 87 18.80 0.75 -2.35
C ALA A 87 17.97 1.93 -1.82
N LYS A 88 18.48 3.16 -1.88
CA LYS A 88 17.74 4.36 -1.45
C LYS A 88 16.52 4.66 -2.34
N ILE A 89 16.64 4.47 -3.65
CA ILE A 89 15.52 4.68 -4.57
C ILE A 89 14.43 3.63 -4.30
N TYR A 90 14.83 2.37 -4.17
CA TYR A 90 13.94 1.28 -3.80
C TYR A 90 13.20 1.55 -2.49
N GLU A 91 13.93 1.95 -1.44
CA GLU A 91 13.34 2.28 -0.14
C GLU A 91 12.32 3.43 -0.25
N ARG A 92 12.62 4.46 -1.04
CA ARG A 92 11.69 5.57 -1.27
C ARG A 92 10.41 5.13 -1.96
N GLU A 93 10.52 4.32 -3.02
CA GLU A 93 9.37 3.80 -3.76
C GLU A 93 8.52 2.87 -2.89
N LEU A 94 9.18 1.97 -2.14
CA LEU A 94 8.51 1.08 -1.19
C LEU A 94 7.74 1.89 -0.13
N ASN A 95 8.37 2.89 0.47
CA ASN A 95 7.72 3.75 1.45
C ASN A 95 6.52 4.52 0.87
N GLN A 96 6.63 4.98 -0.37
CA GLN A 96 5.53 5.66 -1.07
C GLN A 96 4.35 4.71 -1.29
N MET A 97 4.62 3.50 -1.82
CA MET A 97 3.60 2.47 -2.02
C MET A 97 2.92 2.06 -0.71
N ASP A 98 3.70 1.82 0.34
CA ASP A 98 3.21 1.52 1.68
C ASP A 98 2.29 2.61 2.22
N SER A 99 2.70 3.88 2.06
CA SER A 99 1.91 5.03 2.49
C SER A 99 0.57 5.07 1.77
N ASP A 100 0.55 4.85 0.47
CA ASP A 100 -0.66 4.88 -0.34
C ASP A 100 -1.58 3.68 -0.04
N ILE A 101 -1.02 2.49 0.21
CA ILE A 101 -1.75 1.31 0.68
C ILE A 101 -2.39 1.59 2.04
N ARG A 102 -1.62 2.15 3.00
CA ARG A 102 -2.13 2.48 4.34
C ARG A 102 -3.25 3.51 4.27
N LYS A 103 -3.12 4.54 3.43
CA LYS A 103 -4.18 5.54 3.20
C LYS A 103 -5.44 4.89 2.64
N LYS A 104 -5.33 4.08 1.57
CA LYS A 104 -6.46 3.36 0.97
C LYS A 104 -7.15 2.44 1.98
N ARG A 105 -6.37 1.70 2.77
CA ARG A 105 -6.87 0.83 3.86
C ARG A 105 -7.64 1.62 4.90
N LYS A 106 -7.08 2.75 5.34
CA LYS A 106 -7.71 3.62 6.35
C LYS A 106 -9.05 4.17 5.86
N ILE A 107 -9.13 4.58 4.59
CA ILE A 107 -10.38 5.05 3.98
C ILE A 107 -11.45 3.94 3.94
N GLN A 108 -11.07 2.70 3.60
CA GLN A 108 -12.03 1.58 3.56
C GLN A 108 -12.56 1.18 4.94
N ILE A 109 -11.70 1.19 5.97
CA ILE A 109 -12.06 0.75 7.33
C ILE A 109 -12.79 1.86 8.11
N GLY A 110 -12.47 3.12 7.83
CA GLY A 110 -12.97 4.25 8.60
C GLY A 110 -12.46 4.22 10.04
N THR A 111 -13.37 4.40 11.00
CA THR A 111 -13.06 4.38 12.43
C THR A 111 -13.22 3.00 13.07
N SER A 112 -13.64 1.98 12.30
CA SER A 112 -14.00 0.65 12.83
C SER A 112 -15.14 0.71 13.87
N ALA A 113 -15.92 1.79 13.87
CA ALA A 113 -17.02 1.97 14.80
C ALA A 113 -18.26 1.18 14.37
N ARG A 114 -19.08 0.77 15.35
CA ARG A 114 -20.36 0.09 15.12
C ARG A 114 -21.37 0.93 14.31
N SER A 115 -21.23 2.25 14.33
CA SER A 115 -22.05 3.18 13.54
C SER A 115 -21.82 3.04 12.04
N GLU A 116 -20.59 2.72 11.62
CA GLU A 116 -20.16 2.66 10.22
C GLU A 116 -20.31 1.26 9.59
N LYS A 117 -20.98 0.33 10.29
CA LYS A 117 -21.15 -1.05 9.82
C LYS A 117 -21.95 -1.09 8.50
N ILE A 118 -21.44 -1.84 7.53
CA ILE A 118 -22.15 -2.08 6.27
C ILE A 118 -23.11 -3.29 6.35
N ARG A 119 -22.92 -4.17 7.34
CA ARG A 119 -23.72 -5.39 7.51
C ARG A 119 -23.85 -5.76 8.97
N THR A 120 -24.95 -6.44 9.33
CA THR A 120 -25.17 -6.98 10.67
C THR A 120 -25.51 -8.46 10.57
N TYR A 121 -24.78 -9.27 11.34
CA TYR A 121 -24.98 -10.71 11.47
C TYR A 121 -25.61 -10.99 12.82
N ASN A 122 -26.88 -11.39 12.83
CA ASN A 122 -27.61 -11.70 14.05
C ASN A 122 -27.81 -13.22 14.18
N PHE A 123 -27.07 -13.84 15.09
CA PHE A 123 -27.13 -15.28 15.33
C PHE A 123 -28.39 -15.72 16.12
N ARG A 124 -29.05 -14.83 16.87
CA ARG A 124 -30.29 -15.17 17.59
C ARG A 124 -31.47 -15.30 16.63
N ASP A 125 -31.58 -14.36 15.70
CA ASP A 125 -32.68 -14.29 14.74
C ASP A 125 -32.35 -15.01 13.42
N ASP A 126 -31.17 -15.65 13.34
CA ASP A 126 -30.60 -16.27 12.14
C ASP A 126 -30.69 -15.37 10.89
N ARG A 127 -30.40 -14.08 11.06
CA ARG A 127 -30.62 -13.03 10.05
C ARG A 127 -29.36 -12.24 9.73
N ILE A 128 -29.21 -11.91 8.46
CA ILE A 128 -28.15 -11.05 7.94
C ILE A 128 -28.80 -9.83 7.29
N SER A 129 -28.40 -8.63 7.69
CA SER A 129 -28.91 -7.38 7.13
C SER A 129 -27.77 -6.60 6.51
N ASP A 130 -27.84 -6.32 5.19
CA ASP A 130 -26.88 -5.45 4.50
C ASP A 130 -27.45 -4.05 4.37
N HIS A 131 -26.85 -3.09 5.08
CA HIS A 131 -27.37 -1.72 5.21
C HIS A 131 -27.20 -0.88 3.93
N ARG A 132 -26.50 -1.40 2.92
CA ARG A 132 -26.31 -0.69 1.64
C ARG A 132 -27.52 -0.81 0.71
N ILE A 133 -28.16 -1.99 0.70
CA ILE A 133 -29.31 -2.30 -0.16
C ILE A 133 -30.60 -2.52 0.63
N THR A 134 -30.54 -2.44 1.97
CA THR A 134 -31.68 -2.67 2.89
C THR A 134 -32.35 -4.04 2.66
N ASN A 135 -31.57 -5.04 2.22
CA ASN A 135 -32.03 -6.41 2.04
C ASN A 135 -31.72 -7.25 3.29
N ASN A 136 -32.64 -8.15 3.64
CA ASN A 136 -32.50 -9.09 4.76
C ASN A 136 -32.43 -10.52 4.22
N LEU A 137 -31.41 -11.26 4.63
CA LEU A 137 -31.21 -12.67 4.31
C LEU A 137 -31.35 -13.52 5.58
N HIS A 138 -31.71 -14.79 5.40
CA HIS A 138 -31.83 -15.79 6.46
C HIS A 138 -30.84 -16.93 6.26
N ASN A 139 -30.82 -17.94 7.14
CA ASN A 139 -29.91 -19.08 7.09
C ASN A 139 -28.44 -18.66 7.25
N LEU A 140 -28.14 -17.96 8.33
CA LEU A 140 -26.83 -17.35 8.56
C LEU A 140 -25.71 -18.39 8.55
N ARG A 141 -25.96 -19.58 9.12
CA ARG A 141 -24.96 -20.67 9.12
C ARG A 141 -24.52 -21.09 7.72
N GLN A 142 -25.48 -21.25 6.81
CA GLN A 142 -25.21 -21.62 5.43
C GLN A 142 -24.52 -20.47 4.69
N PHE A 143 -24.99 -19.24 4.88
CA PHE A 143 -24.38 -18.06 4.27
C PHE A 143 -22.89 -17.90 4.65
N LEU A 144 -22.54 -18.18 5.91
CA LEU A 144 -21.15 -18.13 6.36
C LEU A 144 -20.25 -19.21 5.76
N GLN A 145 -20.81 -20.33 5.29
CA GLN A 145 -20.07 -21.36 4.56
C GLN A 145 -19.77 -20.96 3.12
N GLY A 146 -20.40 -19.89 2.61
CA GLY A 146 -20.29 -19.45 1.22
C GLY A 146 -21.31 -20.13 0.30
N GLY A 147 -21.10 -19.99 -1.00
CA GLY A 147 -21.96 -20.56 -2.05
C GLY A 147 -23.06 -19.62 -2.54
N GLU A 148 -24.15 -20.19 -3.07
CA GLU A 148 -25.17 -19.47 -3.85
C GLU A 148 -25.79 -18.28 -3.12
N ALA A 149 -26.06 -18.39 -1.82
CA ALA A 149 -26.66 -17.31 -1.04
C ALA A 149 -25.73 -16.08 -0.94
N LEU A 150 -24.40 -16.31 -0.83
CA LEU A 150 -23.41 -15.23 -0.85
C LEU A 150 -23.26 -14.67 -2.26
N ASP A 151 -23.19 -15.53 -3.27
CA ASP A 151 -23.05 -15.13 -4.67
C ASP A 151 -24.25 -14.32 -5.16
N GLY A 152 -25.47 -14.69 -4.75
CA GLY A 152 -26.70 -13.95 -5.00
C GLY A 152 -26.62 -12.53 -4.44
N LEU A 153 -26.23 -12.38 -3.17
CA LEU A 153 -26.02 -11.08 -2.55
C LEU A 153 -24.93 -10.26 -3.27
N LEU A 154 -23.83 -10.90 -3.68
CA LEU A 154 -22.77 -10.23 -4.42
C LEU A 154 -23.26 -9.73 -5.79
N CYS A 155 -24.10 -10.50 -6.47
CA CYS A 155 -24.73 -10.11 -7.72
C CYS A 155 -25.64 -8.88 -7.52
N GLU A 156 -26.52 -8.91 -6.52
CA GLU A 156 -27.38 -7.77 -6.17
C GLU A 156 -26.57 -6.51 -5.87
N LEU A 157 -25.50 -6.63 -5.07
CA LEU A 157 -24.62 -5.51 -4.74
C LEU A 157 -23.89 -4.95 -5.97
N ARG A 158 -23.49 -5.80 -6.92
CA ARG A 158 -22.88 -5.37 -8.19
C ARG A 158 -23.86 -4.57 -9.02
N THR A 159 -25.08 -5.07 -9.19
CA THR A 159 -26.16 -4.38 -9.93
C THR A 159 -26.52 -3.05 -9.27
N TRP A 160 -26.70 -3.04 -7.94
CA TRP A 160 -26.95 -1.81 -7.19
C TRP A 160 -25.84 -0.79 -7.38
N ARG A 161 -24.56 -1.20 -7.30
CA ARG A 161 -23.42 -0.31 -7.51
C ARG A 161 -23.33 0.20 -8.95
N HIS A 162 -23.66 -0.63 -9.93
CA HIS A 162 -23.71 -0.23 -11.33
C HIS A 162 -24.75 0.88 -11.56
N ASN A 163 -25.97 0.68 -11.06
CA ASN A 163 -27.06 1.66 -11.18
C ASN A 163 -26.71 2.98 -10.49
N LEU A 164 -26.09 2.93 -9.30
CA LEU A 164 -25.64 4.13 -8.59
C LEU A 164 -24.62 4.92 -9.41
N ARG A 165 -23.67 4.25 -10.09
CA ARG A 165 -22.70 4.93 -10.96
C ARG A 165 -23.36 5.58 -12.17
N ILE A 166 -24.34 4.93 -12.77
CA ILE A 166 -25.11 5.51 -13.88
C ILE A 166 -25.83 6.76 -13.42
N GLN A 167 -26.51 6.73 -12.28
CA GLN A 167 -27.20 7.90 -11.76
C GLN A 167 -26.25 9.05 -11.42
N GLN A 168 -25.10 8.75 -10.80
CA GLN A 168 -24.06 9.75 -10.55
C GLN A 168 -23.59 10.40 -11.85
N PHE A 169 -23.38 9.60 -12.90
CA PHE A 169 -22.99 10.12 -14.21
C PHE A 169 -24.07 11.01 -14.81
N ILE A 170 -25.33 10.57 -14.81
CA ILE A 170 -26.46 11.38 -15.31
C ILE A 170 -26.55 12.71 -14.54
N SER A 171 -26.40 12.70 -13.22
CA SER A 171 -26.43 13.92 -12.41
C SER A 171 -25.24 14.87 -12.65
N SER A 172 -24.14 14.36 -13.21
CA SER A 172 -22.96 15.16 -13.53
C SER A 172 -23.03 15.83 -14.91
N LEU A 173 -24.02 15.46 -15.74
CA LEU A 173 -24.22 16.10 -17.03
C LEU A 173 -24.82 17.49 -16.83
N PRO A 174 -24.37 18.49 -17.61
CA PRO A 174 -25.00 19.80 -17.61
C PRO A 174 -26.47 19.70 -18.04
N PRO A 175 -27.33 20.62 -17.56
CA PRO A 175 -28.77 20.61 -17.83
C PRO A 175 -29.10 20.78 -19.31
#